data_AF-A0A9D8P727-F1
#
_entry.id   AF-A0A9D8P727-F1
#
_cell.length_a   1.000
_cell.length_b   1.000
_cell.length_c   1.000
_cell.angle_alpha   90.00
_cell.angle_beta   90.00
_cell.angle_gamma   90.00
#
_symmetry.space_group_name_H-M   'P 1'
#
loop_
_entity.id
_entity.type
_entity.pdbx_description
1 polymer ?
#
loop_
_entity_poly.entity_id
_entity_poly.type
_entity_poly.pdbx_seq_one_letter_code
_entity_poly.pdbx_strand_id
1 'polypeptide(L)'
;MSGQSSTNDNPRDKIDRWIPPLLPPKEPPATVPDGPHMESLPPDVAPPAQSEPPPSMDMPPPVPVEPPAPVPMPVPAPMPTPVLEPVPAPMPAPAPVPAPMPAPAPMPVPAPAPAPAPVPPIMPPEVVLRPCSEHYRVPATANPYFAGVADGASLLYRITQYDPPTPIDFSPMNAPVLVATIGDCITPGKAIYFSVAGNITFSRVDPPTDANGSINQIVRHQRGAQFGKSDIAAPINSLIGVFIGEGDPASQPAPAGLDFSTQAARDYRTLSPALGQVFFIGTGKTSAGDLRKVIVPSGAARLYFAVMDIYQWNNNSGELSGAVMVE
;
A
#
# COMPACT_ATOMS: atom_id res chain seq x y z
N MET A 1 -55.29 7.89 1.86
CA MET A 1 -54.29 7.02 1.21
C MET A 1 -52.96 7.72 1.33
N SER A 2 -52.17 7.34 2.34
CA SER A 2 -50.87 7.95 2.63
C SER A 2 -49.81 7.16 1.87
N GLY A 3 -49.27 7.76 0.79
CA GLY A 3 -48.14 7.19 0.06
C GLY A 3 -46.86 7.45 0.85
N GLN A 4 -46.27 6.39 1.40
CA GLN A 4 -44.92 6.43 1.95
C GLN A 4 -43.93 6.66 0.82
N SER A 5 -43.23 7.80 0.87
CA SER A 5 -42.03 8.04 0.07
C SER A 5 -40.90 7.17 0.63
N SER A 6 -40.55 6.11 -0.09
CA SER A 6 -39.37 5.29 0.17
C SER A 6 -38.13 6.14 -0.10
N THR A 7 -37.56 6.71 0.96
CA THR A 7 -36.26 7.38 0.94
C THR A 7 -35.20 6.39 1.41
N ASN A 8 -34.31 6.00 0.49
CA ASN A 8 -32.88 5.75 0.70
C ASN A 8 -32.31 5.11 -0.57
N ASP A 9 -32.03 5.95 -1.56
CA ASP A 9 -31.24 5.57 -2.74
C ASP A 9 -29.89 6.30 -2.62
N ASN A 10 -29.13 5.92 -1.59
CA ASN A 10 -27.80 6.48 -1.35
C ASN A 10 -26.81 5.79 -2.30
N PRO A 11 -26.04 6.52 -3.14
CA PRO A 11 -25.05 5.91 -4.02
C PRO A 11 -23.97 5.09 -3.27
N ARG A 12 -23.81 5.29 -1.95
CA ARG A 12 -22.99 4.43 -1.08
C ARG A 12 -23.47 2.98 -1.01
N ASP A 13 -24.78 2.75 -1.08
CA ASP A 13 -25.40 1.42 -0.97
C ASP A 13 -25.28 0.62 -2.28
N LYS A 14 -24.92 1.27 -3.40
CA LYS A 14 -24.76 0.63 -4.71
C LYS A 14 -23.38 -0.03 -4.90
N ILE A 15 -22.34 0.42 -4.20
CA ILE A 15 -21.00 -0.20 -4.26
C ILE A 15 -20.99 -1.56 -3.53
N ASP A 16 -21.71 -1.64 -2.41
CA ASP A 16 -21.83 -2.88 -1.63
C ASP A 16 -22.64 -3.97 -2.40
N ARG A 17 -23.37 -3.57 -3.45
CA ARG A 17 -24.14 -4.46 -4.35
C ARG A 17 -23.28 -5.17 -5.42
N TRP A 18 -22.01 -4.77 -5.58
CA TRP A 18 -21.04 -5.39 -6.50
C TRP A 18 -19.99 -6.25 -5.80
N ILE A 19 -20.18 -6.56 -4.50
CA ILE A 19 -19.43 -7.61 -3.83
C ILE A 19 -19.99 -8.94 -4.34
N PRO A 20 -19.27 -9.71 -5.16
CA PRO A 20 -19.74 -11.03 -5.55
C PRO A 20 -19.74 -11.93 -4.32
N PRO A 21 -20.60 -12.96 -4.28
CA PRO A 21 -20.50 -13.96 -3.24
C PRO A 21 -19.08 -14.52 -3.21
N LEU A 22 -18.52 -14.56 -1.99
CA LEU A 22 -17.22 -15.14 -1.70
C LEU A 22 -17.11 -16.47 -2.47
N LEU A 23 -16.09 -16.63 -3.32
CA LEU A 23 -15.69 -17.98 -3.67
C LEU A 23 -15.34 -18.66 -2.34
N PRO A 24 -15.85 -19.88 -2.10
CA PRO A 24 -15.48 -20.62 -0.91
C PRO A 24 -13.95 -20.70 -0.84
N PRO A 25 -13.36 -20.61 0.36
CA PRO A 25 -11.93 -20.80 0.52
C PRO A 25 -11.53 -22.10 -0.16
N LYS A 26 -10.40 -22.08 -0.90
CA LYS A 26 -9.83 -23.30 -1.46
C LYS A 26 -9.68 -24.28 -0.30
N GLU A 27 -10.38 -25.42 -0.36
CA GLU A 27 -10.24 -26.46 0.65
C GLU A 27 -8.74 -26.74 0.82
N PRO A 28 -8.25 -26.92 2.07
CA PRO A 28 -6.91 -27.45 2.25
C PRO A 28 -6.79 -28.71 1.40
N PRO A 29 -5.63 -28.97 0.74
CA PRO A 29 -5.47 -30.16 -0.07
C PRO A 29 -5.99 -31.35 0.73
N ALA A 30 -6.94 -32.08 0.13
CA ALA A 30 -7.62 -33.19 0.77
C ALA A 30 -6.59 -34.03 1.52
N THR A 31 -6.80 -34.20 2.83
CA THR A 31 -6.06 -35.18 3.61
C THR A 31 -6.08 -36.48 2.83
N VAL A 32 -4.88 -36.97 2.50
CA VAL A 32 -4.68 -38.27 1.86
C VAL A 32 -5.59 -39.28 2.57
N PRO A 33 -6.47 -40.01 1.86
CA PRO A 33 -7.41 -40.91 2.52
C PRO A 33 -6.65 -41.99 3.29
N ASP A 34 -7.09 -42.24 4.51
CA ASP A 34 -6.63 -43.36 5.34
C ASP A 34 -6.65 -44.66 4.52
N GLY A 35 -5.45 -45.19 4.27
CA GLY A 35 -5.26 -46.51 3.67
C GLY A 35 -5.75 -47.61 4.63
N PRO A 36 -6.17 -48.77 4.11
CA PRO A 36 -6.91 -49.75 4.90
C PRO A 36 -6.01 -50.41 5.94
N HIS A 37 -6.62 -50.69 7.10
CA HIS A 37 -6.13 -51.64 8.08
C HIS A 37 -5.72 -52.96 7.40
N MET A 38 -4.46 -53.35 7.53
CA MET A 38 -4.04 -54.72 7.25
C MET A 38 -3.59 -55.41 8.54
N GLU A 39 -4.21 -56.57 8.71
CA GLU A 39 -4.02 -57.61 9.70
C GLU A 39 -2.56 -57.92 10.07
N SER A 40 -2.41 -58.26 11.34
CA SER A 40 -1.24 -58.80 12.03
C SER A 40 -0.71 -60.12 11.47
N LEU A 41 0.61 -60.26 11.27
CA LEU A 41 1.42 -61.51 11.32
C LEU A 41 2.93 -61.18 11.56
N PRO A 42 3.79 -62.15 11.94
CA PRO A 42 4.15 -62.66 13.27
C PRO A 42 5.51 -62.13 13.80
N PRO A 43 5.99 -62.49 15.02
CA PRO A 43 7.25 -61.98 15.56
C PRO A 43 8.47 -62.79 15.09
N ASP A 44 9.65 -62.15 15.15
CA ASP A 44 11.02 -62.63 14.90
C ASP A 44 11.66 -62.28 13.56
N VAL A 45 12.33 -61.12 13.52
CA VAL A 45 13.70 -60.97 12.97
C VAL A 45 14.42 -59.89 13.80
N ALA A 46 15.61 -60.20 14.29
CA ALA A 46 16.50 -59.33 15.08
C ALA A 46 16.80 -57.97 14.41
N PRO A 47 17.07 -56.90 15.18
CA PRO A 47 17.39 -55.59 14.61
C PRO A 47 18.79 -55.59 13.95
N PRO A 48 19.00 -54.95 12.79
CA PRO A 48 20.34 -54.73 12.28
C PRO A 48 21.05 -53.63 13.08
N ALA A 49 22.36 -53.80 13.17
CA ALA A 49 23.29 -53.02 13.97
C ALA A 49 23.20 -51.50 13.73
N GLN A 50 23.43 -50.76 14.82
CA GLN A 50 23.62 -49.32 14.84
C GLN A 50 24.75 -48.93 13.87
N SER A 51 24.46 -47.97 13.01
CA SER A 51 25.43 -47.35 12.11
C SER A 51 26.37 -46.48 12.93
N GLU A 52 27.67 -46.75 12.87
CA GLU A 52 28.72 -45.90 13.47
C GLU A 52 28.66 -44.47 12.92
N PRO A 53 29.01 -43.45 13.71
CA PRO A 53 29.16 -42.08 13.21
C PRO A 53 30.38 -41.98 12.28
N PRO A 54 30.39 -41.06 11.30
CA PRO A 54 31.52 -40.91 10.39
C PRO A 54 32.78 -40.43 11.12
N PRO A 55 33.98 -40.73 10.61
CA PRO A 55 35.24 -40.27 11.20
C PRO A 55 35.33 -38.74 11.14
N SER A 56 35.76 -38.11 12.25
CA SER A 56 36.10 -36.69 12.30
C SER A 56 37.20 -36.39 11.30
N MET A 57 36.89 -35.59 10.28
CA MET A 57 37.89 -34.93 9.47
C MET A 57 38.43 -33.76 10.29
N ASP A 58 39.64 -33.91 10.83
CA ASP A 58 40.40 -32.82 11.41
C ASP A 58 40.59 -31.73 10.35
N MET A 59 39.85 -30.63 10.51
CA MET A 59 39.99 -29.44 9.69
C MET A 59 41.22 -28.66 10.19
N PRO A 60 42.21 -28.34 9.35
CA PRO A 60 43.39 -27.61 9.79
C PRO A 60 42.98 -26.22 10.31
N PRO A 61 43.68 -25.67 11.33
CA PRO A 61 43.37 -24.37 11.88
C PRO A 61 43.48 -23.28 10.81
N PRO A 62 42.62 -22.24 10.84
CA PRO A 62 42.67 -21.15 9.88
C PRO A 62 44.01 -20.40 9.99
N VAL A 63 44.64 -20.19 8.84
CA VAL A 63 45.88 -19.39 8.73
C VAL A 63 45.54 -17.93 9.07
N PRO A 64 46.33 -17.23 9.91
CA PRO A 64 46.10 -15.82 10.17
C PRO A 64 46.19 -14.99 8.88
N VAL A 65 45.09 -14.31 8.52
CA VAL A 65 45.07 -13.34 7.42
C VAL A 65 45.46 -11.98 8.00
N GLU A 66 46.58 -11.42 7.57
CA GLU A 66 46.99 -10.08 7.96
C GLU A 66 45.99 -9.01 7.47
N PRO A 67 45.65 -8.00 8.29
CA PRO A 67 44.75 -6.93 7.88
C PRO A 67 45.37 -6.09 6.75
N PRO A 68 44.57 -5.66 5.75
CA PRO A 68 45.08 -4.85 4.65
C PRO A 68 45.56 -3.48 5.14
N ALA A 69 46.65 -2.99 4.55
CA ALA A 69 47.24 -1.68 4.84
C ALA A 69 46.22 -0.55 4.56
N PRO A 70 46.21 0.53 5.38
CA PRO A 70 45.28 1.63 5.20
C PRO A 70 45.54 2.37 3.88
N VAL A 71 44.48 2.55 3.10
CA VAL A 71 44.50 3.28 1.83
C VAL A 71 44.59 4.80 2.13
N PRO A 72 45.46 5.57 1.45
CA PRO A 72 45.58 7.01 1.70
C PRO A 72 44.27 7.75 1.46
N MET A 73 43.83 8.56 2.43
CA MET A 73 42.65 9.42 2.26
C MET A 73 42.97 10.59 1.29
N PRO A 74 42.07 10.92 0.34
CA PRO A 74 42.25 12.08 -0.52
C PRO A 74 42.22 13.38 0.28
N VAL A 75 43.18 14.27 0.03
CA VAL A 75 43.21 15.62 0.60
C VAL A 75 42.09 16.46 -0.04
N PRO A 76 41.25 17.16 0.74
CA PRO A 76 40.18 18.00 0.19
C PRO A 76 40.72 19.15 -0.68
N ALA A 77 40.14 19.32 -1.87
CA ALA A 77 40.41 20.47 -2.74
C ALA A 77 39.86 21.78 -2.12
N PRO A 78 40.53 22.93 -2.33
CA PRO A 78 40.10 24.21 -1.75
C PRO A 78 38.74 24.66 -2.31
N MET A 79 37.86 25.12 -1.42
CA MET A 79 36.55 25.69 -1.81
C MET A 79 36.73 26.99 -2.59
N PRO A 80 35.98 27.21 -3.69
CA PRO A 80 36.00 28.47 -4.41
C PRO A 80 35.36 29.60 -3.58
N THR A 81 36.00 30.76 -3.56
CA THR A 81 35.52 31.99 -2.93
C THR A 81 34.27 32.53 -3.64
N PRO A 82 33.22 32.93 -2.91
CA PRO A 82 31.99 33.45 -3.49
C PRO A 82 32.22 34.82 -4.15
N VAL A 83 31.79 34.96 -5.40
CA VAL A 83 31.76 36.22 -6.15
C VAL A 83 30.46 36.95 -5.77
N LEU A 84 30.58 38.17 -5.26
CA LEU A 84 29.43 39.00 -4.88
C LEU A 84 28.77 39.59 -6.15
N GLU A 85 27.47 39.32 -6.33
CA GLU A 85 26.68 39.94 -7.40
C GLU A 85 26.38 41.43 -7.11
N PRO A 86 26.30 42.30 -8.13
CA PRO A 86 26.02 43.73 -7.95
C PRO A 86 24.57 43.97 -7.50
N VAL A 87 24.40 44.84 -6.50
CA VAL A 87 23.10 45.30 -6.01
C VAL A 87 22.39 46.16 -7.08
N PRO A 88 21.12 45.86 -7.45
CA PRO A 88 20.36 46.67 -8.40
C PRO A 88 20.07 48.09 -7.90
N ALA A 89 20.14 49.07 -8.80
CA ALA A 89 19.84 50.47 -8.50
C ALA A 89 18.34 50.71 -8.19
N PRO A 90 18.01 51.68 -7.32
CA PRO A 90 16.63 51.95 -6.93
C PRO A 90 15.81 52.54 -8.09
N MET A 91 14.58 52.04 -8.23
CA MET A 91 13.63 52.42 -9.28
C MET A 91 13.01 53.81 -9.00
N PRO A 92 12.77 54.66 -10.02
CA PRO A 92 12.20 55.99 -9.83
C PRO A 92 10.77 55.97 -9.28
N ALA A 93 10.43 56.97 -8.47
CA ALA A 93 9.11 57.15 -7.86
C ALA A 93 8.03 57.49 -8.93
N PRO A 94 6.80 56.92 -8.83
CA PRO A 94 5.72 57.22 -9.76
C PRO A 94 5.23 58.67 -9.68
N ALA A 95 4.86 59.24 -10.84
CA ALA A 95 4.27 60.57 -10.94
C ALA A 95 2.83 60.63 -10.40
N PRO A 96 2.35 61.80 -9.91
CA PRO A 96 1.01 61.94 -9.36
C PRO A 96 -0.09 61.79 -10.42
N VAL A 97 -1.12 61.00 -10.09
CA VAL A 97 -2.31 60.82 -10.95
C VAL A 97 -3.27 62.02 -10.78
N PRO A 98 -3.82 62.60 -11.86
CA PRO A 98 -4.78 63.69 -11.79
C PRO A 98 -6.09 63.32 -11.07
N ALA A 99 -6.68 64.30 -10.38
CA ALA A 99 -7.93 64.14 -9.66
C ALA A 99 -9.13 63.88 -10.60
N PRO A 100 -10.04 62.95 -10.24
CA PRO A 100 -11.17 62.60 -11.09
C PRO A 100 -12.22 63.71 -11.17
N MET A 101 -12.80 63.88 -12.35
CA MET A 101 -13.86 64.84 -12.65
C MET A 101 -15.19 64.39 -11.98
N PRO A 102 -16.05 65.31 -11.52
CA PRO A 102 -17.29 64.95 -10.85
C PRO A 102 -18.24 64.16 -11.76
N ALA A 103 -18.78 63.05 -11.23
CA ALA A 103 -19.73 62.21 -11.94
C ALA A 103 -21.11 62.88 -12.06
N PRO A 104 -21.84 62.68 -13.18
CA PRO A 104 -23.20 63.20 -13.36
C PRO A 104 -24.18 62.62 -12.34
N ALA A 105 -25.22 63.41 -12.02
CA ALA A 105 -26.29 63.00 -11.11
C ALA A 105 -27.02 61.74 -11.62
N PRO A 106 -27.35 60.78 -10.73
CA PRO A 106 -27.95 59.51 -11.13
C PRO A 106 -29.38 59.70 -11.62
N MET A 107 -29.71 59.08 -12.75
CA MET A 107 -31.10 58.96 -13.22
C MET A 107 -31.91 58.07 -12.27
N PRO A 108 -33.24 58.28 -12.16
CA PRO A 108 -34.12 57.43 -11.35
C PRO A 108 -34.05 55.98 -11.82
N VAL A 109 -33.67 55.07 -10.91
CA VAL A 109 -33.59 53.63 -11.18
C VAL A 109 -35.01 53.06 -11.21
N PRO A 110 -35.41 52.34 -12.28
CA PRO A 110 -36.69 51.64 -12.34
C PRO A 110 -36.83 50.64 -11.18
N ALA A 111 -38.05 50.47 -10.68
CA ALA A 111 -38.34 49.53 -9.61
C ALA A 111 -37.82 48.11 -9.96
N PRO A 112 -37.17 47.39 -9.02
CA PRO A 112 -36.62 46.06 -9.29
C PRO A 112 -37.71 45.10 -9.77
N ALA A 113 -37.44 44.41 -10.87
CA ALA A 113 -38.25 43.28 -11.29
C ALA A 113 -38.29 42.22 -10.17
N PRO A 114 -39.39 41.48 -10.01
CA PRO A 114 -39.48 40.39 -9.03
C PRO A 114 -38.32 39.42 -9.19
N ALA A 115 -37.69 39.05 -8.06
CA ALA A 115 -36.58 38.10 -8.07
C ALA A 115 -37.03 36.78 -8.74
N PRO A 116 -36.20 36.20 -9.63
CA PRO A 116 -36.46 34.88 -10.17
C PRO A 116 -36.68 33.87 -9.05
N ALA A 117 -37.63 32.95 -9.24
CA ALA A 117 -37.82 31.85 -8.30
C ALA A 117 -36.49 31.10 -8.07
N PRO A 118 -36.22 30.58 -6.86
CA PRO A 118 -35.02 29.82 -6.58
C PRO A 118 -34.86 28.70 -7.61
N VAL A 119 -33.75 28.71 -8.34
CA VAL A 119 -33.37 27.58 -9.18
C VAL A 119 -33.16 26.39 -8.23
N PRO A 120 -33.81 25.23 -8.47
CA PRO A 120 -33.58 24.05 -7.65
C PRO A 120 -32.08 23.75 -7.61
N PRO A 121 -31.53 23.33 -6.46
CA PRO A 121 -30.10 23.02 -6.37
C PRO A 121 -29.77 21.96 -7.42
N ILE A 122 -28.84 22.30 -8.32
CA ILE A 122 -28.25 21.34 -9.25
C ILE A 122 -27.53 20.33 -8.35
N MET A 123 -28.09 19.12 -8.23
CA MET A 123 -27.38 18.03 -7.56
C MET A 123 -26.04 17.84 -8.28
N PRO A 124 -24.91 17.73 -7.56
CA PRO A 124 -23.64 17.42 -8.20
C PRO A 124 -23.80 16.13 -9.02
N PRO A 125 -23.18 16.05 -10.21
CA PRO A 125 -23.28 14.85 -11.03
C PRO A 125 -22.86 13.63 -10.21
N GLU A 126 -23.72 12.60 -10.18
CA GLU A 126 -23.43 11.32 -9.53
C GLU A 126 -22.15 10.76 -10.15
N VAL A 127 -21.13 10.48 -9.33
CA VAL A 127 -19.89 9.87 -9.81
C VAL A 127 -20.21 8.44 -10.24
N VAL A 128 -20.25 8.19 -11.55
CA VAL A 128 -20.47 6.86 -12.12
C VAL A 128 -19.14 6.13 -12.10
N LEU A 129 -19.01 5.17 -11.19
CA LEU A 129 -17.81 4.35 -11.08
C LEU A 129 -17.95 3.07 -11.89
N ARG A 130 -16.89 2.72 -12.63
CA ARG A 130 -16.78 1.46 -13.39
C ARG A 130 -15.56 0.66 -12.94
N PRO A 131 -15.64 -0.67 -12.88
CA PRO A 131 -14.51 -1.49 -12.49
C PRO A 131 -13.42 -1.46 -13.57
N CYS A 132 -12.17 -1.27 -13.16
CA CYS A 132 -11.00 -1.50 -14.00
C CYS A 132 -10.23 -2.77 -13.58
N SER A 133 -10.50 -3.29 -12.38
CA SER A 133 -10.10 -4.62 -11.93
C SER A 133 -11.19 -5.17 -11.01
N GLU A 134 -11.62 -6.40 -11.27
CA GLU A 134 -12.62 -7.09 -10.45
C GLU A 134 -11.98 -8.29 -9.73
N HIS A 135 -12.52 -8.64 -8.57
CA HIS A 135 -12.27 -9.91 -7.90
C HIS A 135 -10.81 -10.20 -7.50
N TYR A 136 -10.04 -9.16 -7.16
CA TYR A 136 -8.72 -9.43 -6.57
C TYR A 136 -8.91 -10.17 -5.24
N ARG A 137 -7.95 -11.02 -4.89
CA ARG A 137 -7.87 -11.75 -3.61
C ARG A 137 -6.49 -11.58 -3.04
N VAL A 138 -6.38 -10.93 -1.89
CA VAL A 138 -5.13 -10.64 -1.18
C VAL A 138 -5.05 -11.55 0.04
N PRO A 139 -4.24 -12.62 0.01
CA PRO A 139 -4.03 -13.43 1.19
C PRO A 139 -3.30 -12.59 2.25
N ALA A 140 -3.56 -12.87 3.53
CA ALA A 140 -2.88 -12.17 4.62
C ALA A 140 -1.34 -12.39 4.63
N THR A 141 -0.86 -13.39 3.91
CA THR A 141 0.57 -13.69 3.73
C THR A 141 1.27 -12.82 2.68
N ALA A 142 0.54 -11.94 2.00
CA ALA A 142 1.08 -11.04 0.98
C ALA A 142 1.91 -9.91 1.60
N ASN A 143 3.21 -9.92 1.32
CA ASN A 143 4.18 -8.94 1.81
C ASN A 143 4.41 -7.83 0.74
N PRO A 144 4.15 -6.55 1.05
CA PRO A 144 4.21 -5.46 0.06
C PRO A 144 5.61 -5.24 -0.54
N TYR A 145 6.67 -5.61 0.19
CA TYR A 145 8.04 -5.32 -0.20
C TYR A 145 8.53 -6.20 -1.37
N PHE A 146 7.87 -7.33 -1.63
CA PHE A 146 8.14 -8.17 -2.80
C PHE A 146 7.42 -7.72 -4.09
N ALA A 147 6.71 -6.59 -4.10
CA ALA A 147 6.01 -6.11 -5.31
C ALA A 147 6.95 -5.96 -6.53
N GLY A 148 6.75 -6.77 -7.56
CA GLY A 148 7.59 -6.76 -8.76
C GLY A 148 9.04 -7.21 -8.54
N VAL A 149 9.34 -7.90 -7.42
CA VAL A 149 10.65 -8.52 -7.16
C VAL A 149 10.67 -9.94 -7.73
N ALA A 150 11.79 -10.35 -8.31
CA ALA A 150 11.97 -11.68 -8.88
C ALA A 150 11.88 -12.82 -7.83
N ASP A 151 11.58 -14.02 -8.30
CA ASP A 151 11.53 -15.24 -7.49
C ASP A 151 12.88 -15.53 -6.82
N GLY A 152 12.82 -16.08 -5.60
CA GLY A 152 14.00 -16.42 -4.79
C GLY A 152 14.49 -15.29 -3.88
N ALA A 153 13.96 -14.07 -4.00
CA ALA A 153 14.23 -13.00 -3.04
C ALA A 153 13.69 -13.35 -1.64
N SER A 154 14.41 -12.95 -0.59
CA SER A 154 13.99 -13.14 0.80
C SER A 154 14.32 -11.91 1.65
N LEU A 155 13.59 -11.73 2.75
CA LEU A 155 13.87 -10.72 3.76
C LEU A 155 14.30 -11.38 5.06
N LEU A 156 15.41 -10.89 5.63
CA LEU A 156 15.95 -11.39 6.88
C LEU A 156 15.41 -10.58 8.07
N TYR A 157 14.70 -11.26 8.96
CA TYR A 157 14.07 -10.69 10.14
C TYR A 157 14.71 -11.19 11.43
N ARG A 158 14.57 -10.40 12.50
CA ARG A 158 14.91 -10.83 13.86
C ARG A 158 13.64 -10.97 14.66
N ILE A 159 13.28 -12.18 15.05
CA ILE A 159 12.07 -12.44 15.86
C ILE A 159 12.31 -11.92 17.28
N THR A 160 13.46 -12.24 17.87
CA THR A 160 13.94 -11.65 19.12
C THR A 160 15.25 -10.90 18.91
N GLN A 161 15.64 -10.08 19.90
CA GLN A 161 16.94 -9.41 19.89
C GLN A 161 18.14 -10.38 19.90
N TYR A 162 17.91 -11.64 20.29
CA TYR A 162 18.94 -12.66 20.41
C TYR A 162 19.04 -13.57 19.20
N ASP A 163 18.00 -13.64 18.36
CA ASP A 163 18.00 -14.51 17.18
C ASP A 163 18.88 -13.92 16.07
N PRO A 164 19.67 -14.76 15.36
CA PRO A 164 20.29 -14.32 14.12
C PRO A 164 19.21 -13.93 13.09
N PRO A 165 19.49 -12.99 12.16
CA PRO A 165 18.53 -12.69 11.10
C PRO A 165 18.28 -13.94 10.25
N THR A 166 17.03 -14.35 10.12
CA THR A 166 16.63 -15.53 9.34
C THR A 166 15.72 -15.12 8.20
N PRO A 167 15.87 -15.73 7.00
CA PRO A 167 14.93 -15.53 5.91
C PRO A 167 13.62 -16.26 6.25
N ILE A 168 12.53 -15.51 6.31
CA ILE A 168 11.22 -16.02 6.75
C ILE A 168 10.17 -15.85 5.64
N ASP A 169 10.14 -14.69 5.00
CA ASP A 169 9.27 -14.43 3.85
C ASP A 169 10.08 -14.54 2.55
N PHE A 170 9.46 -15.12 1.52
CA PHE A 170 10.10 -15.41 0.24
C PHE A 170 9.23 -14.99 -0.93
N SER A 171 9.84 -14.45 -1.98
CA SER A 171 9.20 -14.33 -3.29
C SER A 171 9.32 -15.67 -4.05
N PRO A 172 8.25 -16.23 -4.65
CA PRO A 172 6.92 -15.65 -4.78
C PRO A 172 5.91 -16.07 -3.70
N MET A 173 6.30 -16.92 -2.73
CA MET A 173 5.38 -17.46 -1.71
C MET A 173 4.59 -16.39 -0.94
N ASN A 174 5.24 -15.26 -0.66
CA ASN A 174 4.70 -14.10 0.03
C ASN A 174 4.61 -12.87 -0.90
N ALA A 175 4.73 -13.05 -2.22
CA ALA A 175 4.62 -11.94 -3.15
C ALA A 175 3.22 -11.29 -3.06
N PRO A 176 3.14 -9.96 -3.22
CA PRO A 176 1.87 -9.28 -3.21
C PRO A 176 1.11 -9.54 -4.50
N VAL A 177 -0.19 -9.27 -4.46
CA VAL A 177 -1.10 -9.60 -5.55
C VAL A 177 -1.04 -8.53 -6.61
N LEU A 178 -0.72 -8.94 -7.84
CA LEU A 178 -0.78 -8.07 -9.00
C LEU A 178 -2.23 -7.86 -9.40
N VAL A 179 -2.71 -6.62 -9.28
CA VAL A 179 -4.11 -6.24 -9.48
C VAL A 179 -4.34 -5.73 -10.90
N ALA A 180 -3.39 -4.96 -11.43
CA ALA A 180 -3.52 -4.39 -12.77
C ALA A 180 -2.16 -4.21 -13.44
N THR A 181 -2.13 -4.47 -14.75
CA THR A 181 -0.99 -4.23 -15.67
C THR A 181 -1.39 -3.45 -16.92
N ILE A 182 -2.68 -3.20 -17.12
CA ILE A 182 -3.23 -2.53 -18.30
C ILE A 182 -4.55 -1.84 -17.95
N GLY A 183 -4.91 -0.82 -18.73
CA GLY A 183 -6.19 -0.13 -18.63
C GLY A 183 -6.22 0.98 -17.58
N ASP A 184 -7.43 1.46 -17.30
CA ASP A 184 -7.64 2.68 -16.50
C ASP A 184 -7.07 2.60 -15.07
N CYS A 185 -6.91 1.40 -14.51
CA CYS A 185 -6.31 1.16 -13.19
C CYS A 185 -4.83 1.61 -13.08
N ILE A 186 -4.13 1.73 -14.20
CA ILE A 186 -2.72 2.15 -14.26
C ILE A 186 -2.50 3.37 -15.17
N THR A 187 -3.56 3.99 -15.68
CA THR A 187 -3.45 5.20 -16.51
C THR A 187 -3.05 6.40 -15.65
N PRO A 188 -1.89 7.04 -15.89
CA PRO A 188 -1.44 8.18 -15.10
C PRO A 188 -2.49 9.30 -14.99
N GLY A 189 -2.64 9.86 -13.79
CA GLY A 189 -3.58 10.94 -13.51
C GLY A 189 -5.03 10.51 -13.33
N LYS A 190 -5.39 9.24 -13.61
CA LYS A 190 -6.73 8.72 -13.28
C LYS A 190 -6.89 8.58 -11.77
N ALA A 191 -8.10 8.88 -11.30
CA ALA A 191 -8.52 8.58 -9.95
C ALA A 191 -9.06 7.14 -9.89
N ILE A 192 -8.49 6.33 -9.01
CA ILE A 192 -8.99 5.00 -8.67
C ILE A 192 -9.61 4.99 -7.27
N TYR A 193 -10.61 4.14 -7.11
CA TYR A 193 -11.38 3.90 -5.89
C TYR A 193 -11.35 2.41 -5.56
N PHE A 194 -11.56 2.09 -4.28
CA PHE A 194 -11.45 0.71 -3.80
C PHE A 194 -12.73 0.30 -3.06
N SER A 195 -13.17 -0.92 -3.31
CA SER A 195 -14.16 -1.61 -2.51
C SER A 195 -13.53 -2.89 -1.98
N VAL A 196 -13.52 -3.06 -0.66
CA VAL A 196 -12.77 -4.14 0.00
C VAL A 196 -13.64 -4.80 1.05
N ALA A 197 -13.64 -6.13 1.05
CA ALA A 197 -14.28 -6.98 2.04
C ALA A 197 -13.32 -8.09 2.49
N GLY A 198 -13.75 -8.83 3.51
CA GLY A 198 -12.97 -9.91 4.11
C GLY A 198 -12.28 -9.48 5.39
N ASN A 199 -11.57 -10.43 5.98
CA ASN A 199 -10.90 -10.25 7.26
C ASN A 199 -9.57 -10.97 7.26
N ILE A 200 -8.61 -10.38 7.96
CA ILE A 200 -7.26 -10.91 8.11
C ILE A 200 -6.76 -10.73 9.53
N THR A 201 -5.78 -11.53 9.91
CA THR A 201 -5.06 -11.41 11.18
C THR A 201 -3.57 -11.71 11.02
N PHE A 202 -2.74 -10.93 11.69
CA PHE A 202 -1.29 -11.08 11.78
C PHE A 202 -0.86 -12.12 12.82
N SER A 203 -1.81 -12.65 13.59
CA SER A 203 -1.51 -13.64 14.64
C SER A 203 -2.65 -14.63 14.81
N ARG A 204 -2.36 -15.77 15.44
CA ARG A 204 -3.38 -16.79 15.74
C ARG A 204 -4.29 -16.43 16.92
N VAL A 205 -3.93 -15.41 17.69
CA VAL A 205 -4.61 -15.05 18.95
C VAL A 205 -5.38 -13.74 18.85
N ASP A 206 -4.96 -12.85 17.94
CA ASP A 206 -5.62 -11.59 17.73
C ASP A 206 -6.87 -11.77 16.86
N PRO A 207 -7.98 -11.09 17.20
CA PRO A 207 -9.19 -11.16 16.40
C PRO A 207 -8.94 -10.60 15.00
N PRO A 208 -9.45 -11.26 13.93
CA PRO A 208 -9.36 -10.73 12.59
C PRO A 208 -10.00 -9.34 12.47
N THR A 209 -9.37 -8.47 11.70
CA THR A 209 -9.89 -7.12 11.39
C THR A 209 -10.30 -7.05 9.94
N ASP A 210 -11.10 -6.05 9.58
CA ASP A 210 -11.34 -5.71 8.18
C ASP A 210 -10.08 -5.09 7.55
N ALA A 211 -10.23 -4.61 6.31
CA ALA A 211 -9.13 -3.99 5.57
C ALA A 211 -8.59 -2.68 6.19
N ASN A 212 -9.30 -2.02 7.12
CA ASN A 212 -8.75 -0.85 7.82
C ASN A 212 -7.67 -1.24 8.84
N GLY A 213 -7.61 -2.51 9.23
CA GLY A 213 -6.66 -3.03 10.20
C GLY A 213 -7.01 -2.66 11.65
N SER A 214 -6.12 -3.02 12.58
CA SER A 214 -6.22 -2.61 13.98
C SER A 214 -5.77 -1.16 14.15
N ILE A 215 -6.70 -0.22 14.08
CA ILE A 215 -6.43 1.23 14.05
C ILE A 215 -5.69 1.79 15.29
N ASN A 216 -5.65 1.01 16.38
CA ASN A 216 -4.94 1.35 17.61
C ASN A 216 -3.50 0.78 17.66
N GLN A 217 -3.12 -0.03 16.67
CA GLN A 217 -1.82 -0.65 16.57
C GLN A 217 -1.14 -0.18 15.28
N ILE A 218 -0.49 0.98 15.38
CA ILE A 218 0.28 1.55 14.28
C ILE A 218 1.67 0.95 14.30
N VAL A 219 2.09 0.41 13.15
CA VAL A 219 3.36 -0.28 13.00
C VAL A 219 4.14 0.26 11.81
N ARG A 220 5.44 -0.04 11.79
CA ARG A 220 6.36 0.14 10.66
C ARG A 220 7.02 -1.19 10.36
N HIS A 221 7.51 -1.36 9.13
CA HIS A 221 8.24 -2.57 8.80
C HIS A 221 9.57 -2.61 9.56
N GLN A 222 9.92 -3.74 10.17
CA GLN A 222 11.13 -3.88 10.99
C GLN A 222 12.40 -3.49 10.24
N ARG A 223 12.41 -3.73 8.92
CA ARG A 223 13.56 -3.45 8.03
C ARG A 223 13.46 -2.11 7.31
N GLY A 224 12.42 -1.32 7.57
CA GLY A 224 12.11 -0.09 6.84
C GLY A 224 11.90 -0.35 5.35
N ALA A 225 12.35 0.59 4.51
CA ALA A 225 12.27 0.47 3.07
C ALA A 225 13.07 -0.73 2.52
N GLN A 226 12.51 -1.48 1.56
CA GLN A 226 13.15 -2.65 0.96
C GLN A 226 12.82 -2.75 -0.53
N PHE A 227 13.78 -3.21 -1.34
CA PHE A 227 13.61 -3.47 -2.78
C PHE A 227 12.93 -2.34 -3.58
N GLY A 228 13.30 -1.09 -3.29
CA GLY A 228 12.72 0.10 -3.92
C GLY A 228 11.33 0.51 -3.43
N LYS A 229 10.81 -0.14 -2.37
CA LYS A 229 9.54 0.22 -1.73
C LYS A 229 9.82 1.03 -0.48
N SER A 230 9.11 2.14 -0.30
CA SER A 230 9.21 2.94 0.92
C SER A 230 8.79 2.15 2.15
N ASP A 231 9.26 2.57 3.32
CA ASP A 231 8.58 2.19 4.57
C ASP A 231 7.19 2.87 4.64
N ILE A 232 6.37 2.44 5.61
CA ILE A 232 5.06 3.03 5.90
C ILE A 232 4.78 2.94 7.40
N ALA A 233 4.16 3.96 7.98
CA ALA A 233 3.46 3.82 9.26
C ALA A 233 1.97 3.63 9.00
N ALA A 234 1.41 2.48 9.37
CA ALA A 234 0.00 2.17 9.14
C ALA A 234 -0.54 1.20 10.21
N PRO A 235 -1.87 1.11 10.37
CA PRO A 235 -2.47 0.06 11.18
C PRO A 235 -2.01 -1.32 10.73
N ILE A 236 -1.63 -2.20 11.66
CA ILE A 236 -1.42 -3.62 11.36
C ILE A 236 -2.71 -4.22 10.78
N ASN A 237 -2.59 -5.27 9.96
CA ASN A 237 -3.70 -5.89 9.20
C ASN A 237 -4.37 -4.99 8.14
N SER A 238 -3.87 -3.79 7.89
CA SER A 238 -4.51 -2.94 6.86
C SER A 238 -4.17 -3.39 5.44
N LEU A 239 -5.10 -3.15 4.50
CA LEU A 239 -4.81 -3.29 3.07
C LEU A 239 -3.88 -2.16 2.61
N ILE A 240 -2.81 -2.56 1.94
CA ILE A 240 -1.74 -1.70 1.45
C ILE A 240 -1.62 -1.82 -0.06
N GLY A 241 -1.35 -0.69 -0.73
CA GLY A 241 -1.06 -0.63 -2.15
C GLY A 241 0.34 -0.12 -2.45
N VAL A 242 0.84 -0.47 -3.64
CA VAL A 242 2.04 0.14 -4.22
C VAL A 242 1.95 0.12 -5.74
N PHE A 243 2.29 1.25 -6.38
CA PHE A 243 2.49 1.32 -7.83
C PHE A 243 3.95 1.06 -8.17
N ILE A 244 4.19 0.23 -9.18
CA ILE A 244 5.53 -0.11 -9.68
C ILE A 244 5.58 0.23 -11.17
N GLY A 245 6.72 0.76 -11.63
CA GLY A 245 6.97 1.03 -13.05
C GLY A 245 7.37 -0.22 -13.84
N GLU A 246 7.79 -0.05 -15.09
CA GLU A 246 8.25 -1.16 -15.95
C GLU A 246 9.60 -1.78 -15.50
N GLY A 247 10.50 -0.94 -14.96
CA GLY A 247 11.83 -1.37 -14.54
C GLY A 247 11.83 -2.27 -13.29
N ASP A 248 12.99 -2.86 -12.99
CA ASP A 248 13.19 -3.60 -11.74
C ASP A 248 13.11 -2.63 -10.55
N PRO A 249 12.08 -2.75 -9.68
CA PRO A 249 11.96 -1.86 -8.53
C PRO A 249 13.14 -1.99 -7.56
N ALA A 250 13.78 -3.17 -7.45
CA ALA A 250 14.90 -3.37 -6.53
C ALA A 250 16.16 -2.57 -6.93
N SER A 251 16.24 -2.15 -8.19
CA SER A 251 17.32 -1.30 -8.71
C SER A 251 17.10 0.20 -8.47
N GLN A 252 15.92 0.61 -7.97
CA GLN A 252 15.57 2.00 -7.75
C GLN A 252 15.66 2.39 -6.26
N PRO A 253 16.05 3.64 -5.94
CA PRO A 253 15.98 4.12 -4.57
C PRO A 253 14.52 4.16 -4.10
N ALA A 254 14.28 3.68 -2.88
CA ALA A 254 12.95 3.75 -2.29
C ALA A 254 12.56 5.21 -2.02
N PRO A 255 11.31 5.61 -2.33
CA PRO A 255 10.82 6.96 -2.02
C PRO A 255 10.61 7.14 -0.49
N ALA A 256 10.32 8.38 -0.07
CA ALA A 256 9.99 8.67 1.30
C ALA A 256 8.71 7.94 1.75
N GLY A 257 8.71 7.39 2.97
CA GLY A 257 7.55 6.69 3.52
C GLY A 257 6.39 7.63 3.86
N LEU A 258 5.17 7.10 3.76
CA LEU A 258 3.94 7.78 4.18
C LEU A 258 3.58 7.41 5.62
N ASP A 259 2.90 8.32 6.31
CA ASP A 259 2.48 8.14 7.70
C ASP A 259 0.95 8.24 7.85
N PHE A 260 0.35 7.09 8.17
CA PHE A 260 -1.09 6.90 8.40
C PHE A 260 -1.40 6.57 9.87
N SER A 261 -0.55 7.04 10.80
CA SER A 261 -0.73 6.84 12.24
C SER A 261 -2.00 7.50 12.79
N THR A 262 -2.42 8.62 12.20
CA THR A 262 -3.59 9.39 12.64
C THR A 262 -4.84 9.08 11.82
N GLN A 263 -6.02 9.25 12.43
CA GLN A 263 -7.29 9.14 11.70
C GLN A 263 -7.38 10.15 10.55
N ALA A 264 -6.95 11.40 10.75
CA ALA A 264 -6.94 12.42 9.70
C ALA A 264 -6.10 12.00 8.49
N ALA A 265 -4.95 11.36 8.72
CA ALA A 265 -4.12 10.82 7.65
C ALA A 265 -4.81 9.66 6.91
N ARG A 266 -5.57 8.80 7.61
CA ARG A 266 -6.34 7.70 7.01
C ARG A 266 -7.62 8.15 6.30
N ASP A 267 -8.18 9.29 6.71
CA ASP A 267 -9.39 9.91 6.13
C ASP A 267 -9.09 10.84 4.94
N TYR A 268 -7.93 10.68 4.30
CA TYR A 268 -7.58 11.46 3.11
C TYR A 268 -8.69 11.40 2.06
N ARG A 269 -9.03 12.54 1.45
CA ARG A 269 -9.97 12.56 0.32
C ARG A 269 -9.31 12.14 -0.98
N THR A 270 -8.05 12.50 -1.15
CA THR A 270 -7.25 12.21 -2.35
C THR A 270 -5.81 11.98 -1.92
N LEU A 271 -5.20 10.93 -2.46
CA LEU A 271 -3.78 10.61 -2.28
C LEU A 271 -3.10 10.47 -3.64
N SER A 272 -1.85 10.91 -3.75
CA SER A 272 -1.06 10.82 -4.98
C SER A 272 0.30 10.20 -4.67
N PRO A 273 0.37 8.86 -4.49
CA PRO A 273 1.60 8.17 -4.15
C PRO A 273 2.56 8.16 -5.35
N ALA A 274 3.87 8.18 -5.08
CA ALA A 274 4.90 7.96 -6.09
C ALA A 274 5.07 6.46 -6.45
N LEU A 275 5.81 6.15 -7.53
CA LEU A 275 6.24 4.78 -7.80
C LEU A 275 7.11 4.26 -6.65
N GLY A 276 6.87 3.02 -6.22
CA GLY A 276 7.52 2.41 -5.06
C GLY A 276 7.03 2.97 -3.71
N GLN A 277 6.15 3.97 -3.68
CA GLN A 277 5.64 4.50 -2.42
C GLN A 277 4.48 3.64 -1.93
N VAL A 278 4.69 3.03 -0.77
CA VAL A 278 3.72 2.16 -0.11
C VAL A 278 2.64 3.04 0.54
N PHE A 279 1.36 2.74 0.29
CA PHE A 279 0.25 3.55 0.76
C PHE A 279 -0.90 2.75 1.37
N PHE A 280 -1.60 3.36 2.33
CA PHE A 280 -2.77 2.79 2.99
C PHE A 280 -4.00 2.87 2.08
N ILE A 281 -4.61 1.71 1.80
CA ILE A 281 -5.90 1.61 1.10
C ILE A 281 -7.03 1.50 2.12
N GLY A 282 -6.89 0.62 3.11
CA GLY A 282 -7.99 0.35 4.03
C GLY A 282 -9.18 -0.30 3.32
N THR A 283 -10.38 0.04 3.78
CA THR A 283 -11.65 -0.30 3.10
C THR A 283 -11.96 0.57 1.87
N GLY A 284 -11.09 1.54 1.52
CA GLY A 284 -11.37 2.55 0.48
C GLY A 284 -12.34 3.66 0.90
N LYS A 285 -12.90 3.61 2.11
CA LYS A 285 -13.79 4.63 2.69
C LYS A 285 -13.11 5.37 3.85
N THR A 286 -13.48 6.62 4.10
CA THR A 286 -13.13 7.36 5.34
C THR A 286 -13.93 6.82 6.52
N SER A 287 -13.59 7.25 7.73
CA SER A 287 -14.36 6.96 8.95
C SER A 287 -15.84 7.39 8.85
N ALA A 288 -16.12 8.48 8.13
CA ALA A 288 -17.47 8.94 7.81
C ALA A 288 -18.17 8.16 6.67
N GLY A 289 -17.49 7.18 6.06
CA GLY A 289 -18.02 6.34 4.99
C GLY A 289 -17.93 6.95 3.59
N ASP A 290 -17.30 8.12 3.40
CA ASP A 290 -17.10 8.65 2.05
C ASP A 290 -15.95 7.94 1.35
N LEU A 291 -16.03 7.82 0.03
CA LEU A 291 -14.98 7.22 -0.77
C LEU A 291 -13.70 8.07 -0.73
N ARG A 292 -12.57 7.38 -0.66
CA ARG A 292 -11.24 7.95 -0.86
C ARG A 292 -10.75 7.60 -2.25
N LYS A 293 -10.03 8.52 -2.88
CA LYS A 293 -9.42 8.28 -4.20
C LYS A 293 -7.91 8.32 -4.14
N VAL A 294 -7.29 7.49 -4.97
CA VAL A 294 -5.85 7.49 -5.21
C VAL A 294 -5.62 7.89 -6.66
N ILE A 295 -4.72 8.85 -6.90
CA ILE A 295 -4.33 9.27 -8.24
C ILE A 295 -3.18 8.38 -8.69
N VAL A 296 -3.35 7.74 -9.83
CA VAL A 296 -2.32 6.89 -10.43
C VAL A 296 -1.09 7.74 -10.81
N PRO A 297 0.12 7.41 -10.32
CA PRO A 297 1.32 8.18 -10.64
C PRO A 297 1.75 8.03 -12.10
N SER A 298 2.51 9.01 -12.58
CA SER A 298 3.23 8.90 -13.86
C SER A 298 4.18 7.72 -13.86
N GLY A 299 4.20 6.96 -14.97
CA GLY A 299 5.04 5.78 -15.12
C GLY A 299 4.55 4.53 -14.39
N ALA A 300 3.34 4.54 -13.81
CA ALA A 300 2.74 3.34 -13.25
C ALA A 300 2.51 2.29 -14.36
N ALA A 301 3.06 1.10 -14.15
CA ALA A 301 2.84 -0.04 -15.03
C ALA A 301 2.13 -1.19 -14.32
N ARG A 302 2.29 -1.29 -13.00
CA ARG A 302 1.79 -2.38 -12.18
C ARG A 302 1.23 -1.84 -10.88
N LEU A 303 0.03 -2.27 -10.50
CA LEU A 303 -0.56 -2.03 -9.19
C LEU A 303 -0.55 -3.33 -8.39
N TYR A 304 0.05 -3.31 -7.20
CA TYR A 304 0.09 -4.45 -6.30
C TYR A 304 -0.64 -4.16 -4.99
N PHE A 305 -1.33 -5.17 -4.46
CA PHE A 305 -1.93 -5.14 -3.13
C PHE A 305 -1.33 -6.20 -2.19
N ALA A 306 -1.18 -5.81 -0.93
CA ALA A 306 -0.63 -6.62 0.14
C ALA A 306 -1.25 -6.18 1.47
N VAL A 307 -0.78 -6.75 2.58
CA VAL A 307 -1.28 -6.37 3.91
C VAL A 307 -0.18 -5.76 4.77
N MET A 308 -0.54 -4.99 5.78
CA MET A 308 0.43 -4.39 6.71
C MET A 308 0.75 -5.33 7.87
N ASP A 309 2.04 -5.52 8.12
CA ASP A 309 2.62 -6.21 9.27
C ASP A 309 3.99 -5.60 9.60
N ILE A 310 4.63 -6.08 10.67
CA ILE A 310 5.95 -5.67 11.12
C ILE A 310 7.05 -6.51 10.46
N TYR A 311 6.85 -7.83 10.40
CA TYR A 311 7.73 -8.86 9.87
C TYR A 311 6.95 -10.18 9.78
N GLN A 312 7.48 -11.18 9.05
CA GLN A 312 6.95 -12.56 9.06
C GLN A 312 5.49 -12.67 8.57
N TRP A 313 5.21 -12.17 7.37
CA TRP A 313 3.87 -12.28 6.80
C TRP A 313 3.42 -13.73 6.61
N ASN A 314 4.35 -14.68 6.49
CA ASN A 314 4.03 -16.09 6.25
C ASN A 314 3.15 -16.78 7.32
N ASN A 315 3.02 -16.21 8.52
CA ASN A 315 2.20 -16.78 9.60
C ASN A 315 0.80 -16.14 9.71
N ASN A 316 0.54 -15.13 8.88
CA ASN A 316 -0.73 -14.42 8.83
C ASN A 316 -1.82 -15.30 8.22
N SER A 317 -3.08 -15.01 8.55
CA SER A 317 -4.22 -15.78 8.05
C SER A 317 -5.41 -14.91 7.67
N GLY A 318 -6.27 -15.46 6.81
CA GLY A 318 -7.39 -14.76 6.23
C GLY A 318 -7.09 -14.23 4.83
N GLU A 319 -8.09 -13.56 4.25
CA GLU A 319 -8.03 -13.03 2.89
C GLU A 319 -8.91 -11.78 2.79
N LEU A 320 -8.42 -10.79 2.04
CA LEU A 320 -9.22 -9.65 1.59
C LEU A 320 -9.57 -9.83 0.11
N SER A 321 -10.75 -9.38 -0.30
CA SER A 321 -11.13 -9.37 -1.71
C SER A 321 -11.91 -8.12 -2.06
N GLY A 322 -11.95 -7.79 -3.35
CA GLY A 322 -12.57 -6.54 -3.76
C GLY A 322 -12.46 -6.22 -5.24
N ALA A 323 -12.71 -4.95 -5.52
CA ALA A 323 -12.61 -4.37 -6.86
C ALA A 323 -11.93 -2.99 -6.81
N VAL A 324 -11.28 -2.64 -7.92
CA VAL A 324 -10.76 -1.30 -8.17
C VAL A 324 -11.63 -0.65 -9.24
N MET A 325 -12.10 0.56 -8.94
CA MET A 325 -13.01 1.33 -9.77
C MET A 325 -12.37 2.61 -10.24
N VAL A 326 -12.85 3.16 -11.36
CA VAL A 326 -12.45 4.45 -11.94
C VAL A 326 -13.68 5.26 -12.30
N GLU A 327 -13.51 6.59 -12.39
CA GLU A 327 -14.47 7.50 -13.05
C GLU A 327 -14.41 7.39 -14.58
#